data_AF-D1QW17-F1
#
_entry.id   AF-D1QW17-F1
#
_cell.length_a   1.000
_cell.length_b   1.000
_cell.length_c   1.000
_cell.angle_alpha   90.00
_cell.angle_beta   90.00
_cell.angle_gamma   90.00
#
_symmetry.space_group_name_H-M   'P 1'
#
loop_
_entity.id
_entity.type
_entity.pdbx_description
1 polymer ?
#
loop_
_entity_poly.entity_id
_entity_poly.type
_entity_poly.pdbx_seq_one_letter_code
_entity_poly.pdbx_strand_id
1 'polypeptide(L)'
;MKRESKIVLLIFSVLMFIPMYCCGAEQKENANEIDWNPVMEAIIQVESKGNSRAKSGSSVGAMQITPVLVAECNQILKKRKSKKRFKLSDRFSVARSKEMFLLIQSHHNPLNDIETAIRSWNGGIHFSMRKTQRYFEKVMSILK
;
A
#
# COMPACT_ATOMS: atom_id res chain seq x y z
N MET A 1 -69.37 -7.90 22.61
CA MET A 1 -69.26 -7.47 21.19
C MET A 1 -68.92 -5.98 21.23
N LYS A 2 -67.85 -5.40 20.68
CA LYS A 2 -66.77 -5.75 19.75
C LYS A 2 -65.73 -4.60 19.98
N ARG A 3 -64.45 -4.89 20.22
CA ARG A 3 -63.40 -5.07 19.18
C ARG A 3 -62.46 -3.86 19.03
N GLU A 4 -62.17 -3.04 20.04
CA GLU A 4 -61.33 -1.85 19.78
C GLU A 4 -59.98 -1.78 20.52
N SER A 5 -59.62 -2.78 21.32
CA SER A 5 -58.33 -2.72 22.08
C SER A 5 -57.32 -3.80 21.72
N LYS A 6 -57.63 -4.68 20.75
CA LYS A 6 -56.75 -5.78 20.35
C LYS A 6 -55.91 -5.51 19.10
N ILE A 7 -56.17 -4.41 18.39
CA ILE A 7 -55.45 -4.11 17.13
C ILE A 7 -54.16 -3.33 17.40
N VAL A 8 -54.08 -2.53 18.46
CA VAL A 8 -52.89 -1.70 18.74
C VAL A 8 -51.71 -2.53 19.27
N LEU A 9 -51.96 -3.64 19.97
CA LEU A 9 -50.89 -4.50 20.49
C LEU A 9 -50.31 -5.48 19.46
N LEU A 10 -50.99 -5.69 18.32
CA LEU A 10 -50.56 -6.64 17.28
C LEU A 10 -49.68 -6.00 16.18
N ILE A 11 -49.60 -4.67 16.16
CA ILE A 11 -48.73 -3.94 15.21
C ILE A 11 -47.31 -3.80 15.78
N PHE A 12 -47.14 -3.85 17.11
CA PHE A 12 -45.82 -3.73 17.75
C PHE A 12 -45.02 -5.03 17.83
N SER A 13 -45.66 -6.19 17.65
CA SER A 13 -44.99 -7.50 17.72
C SER A 13 -44.40 -7.98 16.38
N VAL A 14 -44.64 -7.26 15.27
CA VAL A 14 -44.16 -7.67 13.92
C VAL A 14 -42.90 -6.91 13.49
N LEU A 15 -42.48 -5.87 14.23
CA LEU A 15 -41.28 -5.07 13.91
C LEU A 15 -39.96 -5.60 14.51
N MET A 16 -39.98 -6.68 15.30
CA MET A 16 -38.77 -7.27 15.89
C MET A 16 -38.16 -8.44 15.10
N PHE A 17 -38.70 -8.76 13.92
CA PHE A 17 -38.11 -9.73 12.99
C PHE A 17 -37.75 -9.06 11.66
N ILE A 18 -37.12 -7.89 11.72
CA ILE A 18 -36.26 -7.47 10.61
C ILE A 18 -34.97 -8.26 10.81
N PRO A 19 -34.69 -9.33 10.03
CA PRO A 19 -33.33 -9.84 9.98
C PRO A 19 -32.48 -8.64 9.59
N MET A 20 -31.61 -8.23 10.51
CA MET A 20 -30.47 -7.40 10.19
C MET A 20 -29.77 -8.17 9.08
N TYR A 21 -30.06 -7.82 7.84
CA TYR A 21 -29.17 -8.08 6.74
C TYR A 21 -27.92 -7.27 7.10
N CYS A 22 -27.10 -7.85 7.97
CA CYS A 22 -25.68 -7.73 7.83
C CYS A 22 -25.46 -8.11 6.38
N CYS A 23 -25.39 -7.10 5.51
CA CYS A 23 -24.54 -7.18 4.35
C CYS A 23 -23.15 -7.36 4.97
N GLY A 24 -22.87 -8.60 5.41
CA GLY A 24 -21.51 -9.08 5.55
C GLY A 24 -20.97 -8.78 4.18
N ALA A 25 -20.13 -7.75 4.11
CA ALA A 25 -19.39 -7.45 2.91
C ALA A 25 -18.91 -8.80 2.43
N GLU A 26 -19.40 -9.22 1.26
CA GLU A 26 -18.84 -10.36 0.56
C GLU A 26 -17.34 -10.13 0.65
N GLN A 27 -16.64 -11.05 1.34
CA GLN A 27 -15.21 -11.10 1.20
C GLN A 27 -15.01 -11.29 -0.29
N LYS A 28 -14.71 -10.19 -1.00
CA LYS A 28 -14.25 -10.26 -2.36
C LYS A 28 -13.10 -11.25 -2.31
N GLU A 29 -13.36 -12.45 -2.82
CA GLU A 29 -12.34 -13.42 -3.14
C GLU A 29 -11.21 -12.64 -3.81
N ASN A 30 -10.00 -12.70 -3.24
CA ASN A 30 -8.83 -11.96 -3.70
C ASN A 30 -8.46 -12.41 -5.11
N ALA A 31 -9.16 -11.90 -6.12
CA ALA A 31 -8.75 -11.97 -7.50
C ALA A 31 -7.58 -10.99 -7.68
N ASN A 32 -6.38 -11.55 -7.65
CA ASN A 32 -5.08 -10.98 -8.00
C ASN A 32 -4.43 -10.04 -6.96
N GLU A 33 -3.88 -10.62 -5.88
CA GLU A 33 -2.79 -9.96 -5.16
C GLU A 33 -1.62 -9.78 -6.13
N ILE A 34 -1.22 -8.54 -6.40
CA ILE A 34 -0.11 -8.25 -7.31
C ILE A 34 1.19 -8.79 -6.70
N ASP A 35 1.90 -9.65 -7.44
CA ASP A 35 3.27 -10.01 -7.09
C ASP A 35 4.18 -8.80 -7.36
N TRP A 36 4.58 -8.12 -6.29
CA TRP A 36 5.48 -6.98 -6.34
C TRP A 36 6.95 -7.37 -6.54
N ASN A 37 7.31 -8.66 -6.45
CA ASN A 37 8.72 -9.06 -6.52
C ASN A 37 9.38 -8.68 -7.86
N PRO A 38 8.79 -8.94 -9.03
CA PRO A 38 9.36 -8.49 -10.29
C PRO A 38 9.61 -6.97 -10.31
N VAL A 39 8.65 -6.17 -9.86
CA VAL A 39 8.76 -4.71 -9.76
C VAL A 39 9.91 -4.29 -8.85
N MET A 40 10.01 -4.90 -7.66
CA MET A 40 11.09 -4.59 -6.72
C MET A 40 12.46 -5.00 -7.25
N GLU A 41 12.60 -6.15 -7.93
CA GLU A 41 13.87 -6.58 -8.53
C GLU A 41 14.30 -5.66 -9.67
N ALA A 42 13.36 -5.25 -10.53
CA ALA A 42 13.65 -4.30 -11.60
C ALA A 42 14.07 -2.93 -11.04
N ILE A 43 13.42 -2.44 -9.98
CA ILE A 43 13.83 -1.22 -9.28
C ILE A 43 15.24 -1.38 -8.68
N ILE A 44 15.54 -2.47 -7.98
CA ILE A 44 16.88 -2.74 -7.41
C ILE A 44 17.95 -2.70 -8.51
N GLN A 45 17.66 -3.30 -9.66
CA GLN A 45 18.58 -3.33 -10.79
C GLN A 45 18.83 -1.93 -11.35
N VAL A 46 17.81 -1.08 -11.51
CA VAL A 46 17.95 0.31 -11.97
C VAL A 46 18.68 1.18 -10.95
N GLU A 47 18.38 1.04 -9.66
CA GLU A 47 18.88 1.91 -8.60
C GLU A 47 20.36 1.65 -8.25
N SER A 48 20.77 0.39 -8.22
CA SER A 48 22.07 0.03 -7.67
C SER A 48 22.74 -1.18 -8.31
N LYS A 49 22.07 -1.85 -9.27
CA LYS A 49 22.49 -3.17 -9.78
C LYS A 49 22.67 -4.19 -8.64
N GLY A 50 21.82 -4.12 -7.61
CA GLY A 50 21.88 -4.99 -6.43
C GLY A 50 22.91 -4.60 -5.36
N ASN A 51 23.64 -3.49 -5.51
CA ASN A 51 24.64 -3.09 -4.52
C ASN A 51 23.99 -2.56 -3.23
N SER A 52 23.96 -3.40 -2.20
CA SER A 52 23.40 -3.08 -0.88
C SER A 52 24.14 -1.96 -0.14
N ARG A 53 25.32 -1.54 -0.60
CA ARG A 53 26.11 -0.42 -0.04
C ARG A 53 26.16 0.81 -0.95
N ALA A 54 25.39 0.84 -2.04
CA ALA A 54 25.33 2.00 -2.94
C ALA A 54 24.93 3.27 -2.18
N LYS A 55 25.51 4.42 -2.58
CA LYS A 55 25.22 5.72 -2.00
C LYS A 55 25.22 6.80 -3.08
N SER A 56 24.15 7.59 -3.12
CA SER A 56 24.02 8.77 -3.98
C SER A 56 23.33 9.87 -3.19
N GLY A 57 24.06 10.94 -2.86
CA GLY A 57 23.56 11.98 -1.95
C GLY A 57 23.12 11.39 -0.60
N SER A 58 21.85 11.60 -0.24
CA SER A 58 21.24 11.05 0.98
C SER A 58 20.61 9.66 0.80
N SER A 59 20.47 9.20 -0.44
CA SER A 59 19.95 7.88 -0.80
C SER A 59 21.01 6.81 -0.60
N VAL A 60 20.62 5.68 0.00
CA VAL A 60 21.53 4.55 0.25
C VAL A 60 20.87 3.21 0.02
N GLY A 61 21.70 2.19 -0.17
CA GLY A 61 21.30 0.80 -0.29
C GLY A 61 20.79 0.41 -1.67
N ALA A 62 20.36 -0.85 -1.78
CA ALA A 62 20.03 -1.46 -3.07
C ALA A 62 18.85 -0.77 -3.80
N MET A 63 17.94 -0.14 -3.05
CA MET A 63 16.79 0.58 -3.58
C MET A 63 16.91 2.11 -3.43
N GLN A 64 18.11 2.62 -3.12
CA GLN A 64 18.41 4.06 -2.99
C GLN A 64 17.41 4.85 -2.13
N ILE A 65 17.17 4.38 -0.91
CA ILE A 65 16.17 4.95 0.00
C ILE A 65 16.70 6.20 0.71
N THR A 66 15.89 7.26 0.77
CA THR A 66 16.21 8.51 1.48
C THR A 66 15.80 8.47 2.97
N PRO A 67 16.35 9.35 3.83
CA PRO A 67 15.87 9.51 5.20
C PRO A 67 14.39 9.92 5.29
N VAL A 68 13.91 10.70 4.31
CA VAL A 68 12.51 11.15 4.24
C VAL A 68 11.57 9.96 4.07
N LEU A 69 11.91 9.00 3.20
CA LEU A 69 11.10 7.78 3.02
C LEU A 69 11.03 6.95 4.30
N VAL A 70 12.14 6.84 5.06
CA VAL A 70 12.16 6.15 6.37
C VAL A 70 11.24 6.87 7.37
N ALA A 71 11.29 8.19 7.41
CA ALA A 71 10.39 8.99 8.26
C ALA A 71 8.93 8.76 7.88
N GLU A 72 8.61 8.75 6.58
CA GLU A 72 7.26 8.49 6.07
C GLU A 72 6.77 7.09 6.45
N CYS A 73 7.59 6.06 6.26
CA CYS A 73 7.27 4.71 6.72
C CYS A 73 6.90 4.68 8.21
N ASN A 74 7.69 5.38 9.05
CA ASN A 74 7.42 5.45 10.48
C ASN A 74 6.15 6.24 10.81
N GLN A 75 5.80 7.27 10.04
CA GLN A 75 4.51 7.98 10.19
C GLN A 75 3.34 7.08 9.82
N ILE A 76 3.43 6.33 8.71
CA ILE A 76 2.40 5.36 8.31
C ILE A 76 2.20 4.31 9.41
N LEU A 77 3.28 3.73 9.93
CA LEU A 77 3.20 2.75 11.02
C LEU A 77 2.59 3.34 12.29
N LYS A 78 2.89 4.61 12.62
CA LYS A 78 2.27 5.32 13.73
C LYS A 78 0.77 5.51 13.52
N LYS A 79 0.34 5.95 12.34
CA LYS A 79 -1.09 6.08 11.98
C LYS A 79 -1.82 4.74 12.09
N ARG A 80 -1.16 3.65 11.69
CA ARG A 80 -1.65 2.26 11.83
C ARG A 80 -1.52 1.68 13.26
N LYS A 81 -1.12 2.48 14.26
CA LYS A 81 -0.90 2.06 15.66
C LYS A 81 0.07 0.89 15.82
N SER A 82 0.96 0.65 14.86
CA SER A 82 1.99 -0.38 14.94
C SER A 82 3.13 0.08 15.86
N LYS A 83 3.74 -0.86 16.59
CA LYS A 83 4.96 -0.62 17.40
C LYS A 83 6.25 -0.69 16.57
N LYS A 84 6.23 -1.28 15.37
CA LYS A 84 7.40 -1.43 14.48
C LYS A 84 7.93 -0.06 14.04
N ARG A 85 9.25 0.13 14.03
CA ARG A 85 9.91 1.34 13.48
C ARG A 85 11.14 0.96 12.69
N PHE A 86 11.32 1.60 11.54
CA PHE A 86 12.52 1.49 10.72
C PHE A 86 13.60 2.47 11.20
N LYS A 87 14.85 2.02 11.16
CA LYS A 87 16.05 2.83 11.41
C LYS A 87 16.68 3.26 10.10
N LEU A 88 17.48 4.33 10.12
CA LEU A 88 18.21 4.77 8.91
C LEU A 88 19.18 3.70 8.38
N SER A 89 19.70 2.82 9.25
CA SER A 89 20.55 1.69 8.89
C SER A 89 19.82 0.59 8.14
N ASP A 90 18.49 0.48 8.29
CA ASP A 90 17.70 -0.57 7.66
C ASP A 90 17.71 -0.45 6.13
N ARG A 91 18.01 0.74 5.60
CA ARG A 91 18.11 1.03 4.15
C ARG A 91 19.19 0.20 3.44
N PHE A 92 20.19 -0.30 4.17
CA PHE A 92 21.24 -1.18 3.62
C PHE A 92 20.80 -2.65 3.53
N SER A 93 19.69 -3.04 4.15
CA SER A 93 19.14 -4.39 4.06
C SER A 93 18.12 -4.47 2.93
N VAL A 94 18.37 -5.33 1.93
CA VAL A 94 17.46 -5.54 0.80
C VAL A 94 16.06 -5.93 1.29
N ALA A 95 15.97 -6.84 2.26
CA ALA A 95 14.69 -7.28 2.81
C ALA A 95 13.91 -6.12 3.46
N ARG A 96 14.58 -5.30 4.28
CA ARG A 96 13.93 -4.13 4.91
C ARG A 96 13.57 -3.05 3.90
N SER A 97 14.36 -2.87 2.85
CA SER A 97 14.03 -1.96 1.75
C SER A 97 12.78 -2.39 1.00
N LYS A 98 12.63 -3.70 0.71
CA LYS A 98 11.40 -4.26 0.13
C LYS A 98 10.19 -4.07 1.06
N GLU A 99 10.35 -4.29 2.36
CA GLU A 99 9.27 -4.01 3.33
C GLU A 99 8.85 -2.54 3.33
N MET A 100 9.80 -1.60 3.24
CA MET A 100 9.50 -0.17 3.14
C MET A 100 8.79 0.17 1.83
N PHE A 101 9.18 -0.45 0.71
CA PHE A 101 8.49 -0.31 -0.58
C PHE A 101 7.02 -0.73 -0.45
N LEU A 102 6.75 -1.94 0.05
CA LEU A 102 5.39 -2.46 0.22
C LEU A 102 4.55 -1.59 1.16
N LEU A 103 5.15 -1.09 2.25
CA LEU A 103 4.47 -0.20 3.17
C LEU A 103 4.04 1.11 2.51
N ILE A 104 4.92 1.73 1.72
CA ILE A 104 4.63 2.94 0.95
C ILE A 104 3.53 2.68 -0.07
N GLN A 105 3.62 1.60 -0.85
CA GLN A 105 2.60 1.25 -1.85
C GLN A 105 1.23 1.00 -1.21
N SER A 106 1.19 0.28 -0.09
CA SER A 106 -0.06 0.03 0.64
C SER A 106 -0.73 1.30 1.21
N HIS A 107 -0.03 2.43 1.27
CA HIS A 107 -0.60 3.69 1.77
C HIS A 107 -0.92 4.68 0.64
N HIS A 108 0.01 4.83 -0.31
CA HIS A 108 -0.05 5.87 -1.35
C HIS A 108 -0.54 5.34 -2.70
N ASN A 109 -0.65 4.03 -2.88
CA ASN A 109 -1.11 3.38 -4.11
C ASN A 109 -2.14 2.26 -3.80
N PRO A 110 -3.31 2.59 -3.23
CA PRO A 110 -4.29 1.59 -2.78
C PRO A 110 -4.95 0.79 -3.92
N LEU A 111 -4.83 1.26 -5.16
CA LEU A 111 -5.33 0.57 -6.36
C LEU A 111 -4.28 -0.37 -6.97
N ASN A 112 -3.09 -0.46 -6.37
CA ASN A 112 -1.97 -1.28 -6.82
C ASN A 112 -1.56 -1.01 -8.29
N ASP A 113 -1.56 0.24 -8.71
CA ASP A 113 -1.14 0.59 -10.08
C ASP A 113 0.39 0.51 -10.22
N ILE A 114 0.88 -0.33 -11.14
CA ILE A 114 2.33 -0.59 -11.32
C ILE A 114 3.06 0.67 -11.79
N GLU A 115 2.46 1.44 -12.71
CA GLU A 115 3.07 2.67 -13.21
C GLU A 115 3.22 3.72 -12.10
N THR A 116 2.17 3.93 -11.29
CA THR A 116 2.19 4.76 -10.10
C THR A 116 3.26 4.29 -9.11
N ALA A 117 3.39 2.98 -8.88
CA ALA A 117 4.42 2.44 -7.99
C ALA A 117 5.83 2.81 -8.44
N ILE A 118 6.14 2.61 -9.74
CA ILE A 118 7.44 2.88 -10.32
C ILE A 118 7.74 4.38 -10.33
N ARG A 119 6.79 5.21 -10.78
CA ARG A 119 6.99 6.66 -10.91
C ARG A 119 7.06 7.34 -9.55
N SER A 120 6.22 6.94 -8.60
CA SER A 120 6.26 7.50 -7.24
C SER A 120 7.54 7.12 -6.50
N TRP A 121 8.15 5.97 -6.80
CA TRP A 121 9.47 5.63 -6.26
C TRP A 121 10.56 6.60 -6.72
N ASN A 122 10.52 7.02 -7.99
CA ASN A 122 11.49 7.96 -8.55
C ASN A 122 11.21 9.44 -8.22
N GLY A 123 9.95 9.87 -8.30
CA GLY A 123 9.55 11.27 -8.23
C GLY A 123 8.82 11.68 -6.96
N GLY A 124 8.58 10.75 -6.03
CA GLY A 124 7.70 10.95 -4.88
C GLY A 124 6.21 10.90 -5.25
N ILE A 125 5.33 11.03 -4.26
CA ILE A 125 3.86 10.88 -4.42
C ILE A 125 3.22 11.90 -5.38
N HIS A 126 3.89 13.03 -5.64
CA HIS A 126 3.47 14.06 -6.60
C HIS A 126 4.37 14.07 -7.83
N PHE A 127 4.76 12.89 -8.30
CA PHE A 127 5.66 12.75 -9.44
C PHE A 127 5.12 13.45 -10.69
N SER A 128 6.04 13.90 -11.54
CA SER A 128 5.72 14.39 -12.88
C SER A 128 5.91 13.27 -13.90
N MET A 129 4.93 13.04 -14.76
CA MET A 129 5.02 12.07 -15.87
C MET A 129 6.25 12.32 -16.74
N ARG A 130 6.46 13.57 -17.16
CA ARG A 130 7.61 13.98 -17.98
C ARG A 130 8.95 13.70 -17.29
N LYS A 131 9.08 14.01 -15.99
CA LYS A 131 10.34 13.84 -15.26
C LYS A 131 10.66 12.38 -14.96
N THR A 132 9.64 11.55 -14.74
CA THR A 132 9.79 10.13 -14.38
C THR A 132 9.81 9.19 -15.58
N GLN A 133 9.49 9.67 -16.79
CA GLN A 133 9.36 8.85 -17.99
C GLN A 133 10.59 7.96 -18.26
N ARG A 134 11.79 8.55 -18.24
CA ARG A 134 13.03 7.81 -18.48
C ARG A 134 13.30 6.74 -17.42
N TYR A 135 12.92 7.00 -16.17
CA TYR A 135 13.06 6.02 -15.11
C TYR A 135 12.07 4.87 -15.29
N PHE A 136 10.81 5.19 -15.58
CA PHE A 136 9.77 4.22 -15.86
C PHE A 136 10.16 3.28 -17.01
N GLU A 137 10.63 3.82 -18.13
CA GLU A 137 11.11 3.03 -19.29
C GLU A 137 12.26 2.08 -18.93
N LYS A 138 13.18 2.50 -18.06
CA LYS A 138 14.28 1.64 -17.59
C LYS A 138 13.80 0.48 -16.73
N VAL A 139 12.81 0.71 -15.87
CA VAL A 139 12.25 -0.36 -15.04
C VAL A 139 11.44 -1.32 -15.90
N MET A 140 10.58 -0.79 -16.78
CA MET A 140 9.76 -1.62 -17.68
C MET A 140 10.59 -2.44 -18.67
N SER A 141 11.78 -1.98 -19.08
CA SER A 141 12.65 -2.77 -19.95
C SER A 141 13.24 -4.01 -19.27
N ILE A 142 13.31 -4.03 -17.94
CA ILE A 142 13.80 -5.15 -17.12
C ILE A 142 12.67 -6.11 -16.73
N LEU A 143 11.44 -5.61 -16.59
CA LEU A 143 10.25 -6.39 -16.16
C LEU A 143 9.72 -7.42 -17.17
N LYS A 144 10.37 -7.57 -18.32
CA LYS A 144 9.90 -8.41 -19.43
C LYS A 144 9.88 -9.90 -19.09
#